data_AF-A0A1G1Z5G3-F1
#
_entry.id   AF-A0A1G1Z5G3-F1
#
_cell.length_a   1.000
_cell.length_b   1.000
_cell.length_c   1.000
_cell.angle_alpha   90.00
_cell.angle_beta   90.00
_cell.angle_gamma   90.00
#
_symmetry.space_group_name_H-M   'P 1'
#
loop_
_entity.id
_entity.type
_entity.pdbx_description
1 polymer ?
#
loop_
_entity_poly.entity_id
_entity_poly.type
_entity_poly.pdbx_seq_one_letter_code
_entity_poly.pdbx_strand_id
1 'polypeptide(L)'
;MNWKKAVLYGLALWVLMFVIISIFVAFKIYENVVMQVIGALIGGGISYFFVRKIGASSMVNALTYGALFIIIGLILDFAVTKRFNDQIFGMWSLWLGYGLVFLTPLAAVKKSVPTQVS
;
A
#
# COMPACT_ATOMS: atom_id res chain seq x y z
N MET A 1 3.85 -19.21 -1.77
CA MET A 1 3.77 -17.78 -1.42
C MET A 1 5.18 -17.18 -1.50
N ASN A 2 5.40 -16.12 -2.30
CA ASN A 2 6.73 -15.52 -2.52
C ASN A 2 7.08 -14.43 -1.49
N TRP A 3 7.54 -14.83 -0.30
CA TRP A 3 7.86 -13.91 0.81
C TRP A 3 8.96 -12.90 0.47
N LYS A 4 10.05 -13.35 -0.18
CA LYS A 4 11.17 -12.46 -0.58
C LYS A 4 10.70 -11.30 -1.46
N LYS A 5 9.83 -11.58 -2.44
CA LYS A 5 9.26 -10.55 -3.32
C LYS A 5 8.30 -9.64 -2.54
N ALA A 6 7.48 -10.20 -1.65
CA ALA A 6 6.56 -9.41 -0.83
C ALA A 6 7.30 -8.39 0.05
N VAL A 7 8.36 -8.81 0.74
CA VAL A 7 9.17 -7.88 1.56
C VAL A 7 9.81 -6.79 0.70
N LEU A 8 10.42 -7.17 -0.43
CA LEU A 8 11.04 -6.22 -1.35
C LEU A 8 10.03 -5.18 -1.88
N TYR A 9 8.85 -5.63 -2.29
CA TYR A 9 7.80 -4.74 -2.78
C TYR A 9 7.15 -3.91 -1.68
N GLY A 10 7.04 -4.44 -0.45
CA GLY A 10 6.57 -3.64 0.69
C GLY A 10 7.54 -2.50 1.02
N LEU A 11 8.85 -2.79 1.01
CA LEU A 11 9.88 -1.75 1.15
C LEU A 11 9.82 -0.72 0.02
N ALA A 12 9.72 -1.19 -1.23
CA ALA A 12 9.61 -0.32 -2.39
C ALA A 12 8.34 0.55 -2.36
N LEU A 13 7.21 -0.01 -1.93
CA LEU A 13 5.94 0.71 -1.78
C LEU A 13 6.11 1.84 -0.77
N TRP A 14 6.68 1.54 0.39
CA TRP A 14 6.90 2.54 1.43
C TRP A 14 7.83 3.66 0.95
N VAL A 15 8.98 3.33 0.34
CA VAL A 15 9.91 4.35 -0.19
C VAL A 15 9.23 5.22 -1.23
N LEU A 16 8.48 4.62 -2.16
CA LEU A 16 7.81 5.36 -3.23
C LEU A 16 6.72 6.28 -2.68
N MET A 17 5.93 5.81 -1.71
CA MET A 17 4.93 6.64 -1.03
C MET A 17 5.58 7.73 -0.19
N PHE A 18 6.66 7.44 0.53
CA PHE A 18 7.40 8.44 1.31
C PHE A 18 7.87 9.60 0.43
N VAL A 19 8.43 9.30 -0.75
CA VAL A 19 8.85 10.32 -1.72
C VAL A 19 7.65 11.12 -2.25
N ILE A 20 6.57 10.45 -2.66
CA ILE A 20 5.36 11.13 -3.17
C ILE A 20 4.76 12.08 -2.14
N ILE A 21 4.60 11.62 -0.90
CA ILE A 21 4.04 12.45 0.18
C ILE A 21 5.00 13.59 0.53
N SER A 22 6.31 13.34 0.55
CA SER A 22 7.31 14.39 0.75
C SER A 22 7.22 15.48 -0.32
N ILE A 23 6.98 15.10 -1.60
CA ILE A 23 6.71 16.05 -2.68
C ILE A 23 5.44 16.84 -2.39
N PHE A 24 4.34 16.18 -2.02
CA PHE A 24 3.07 16.87 -1.73
C PHE A 24 3.21 17.89 -0.58
N VAL A 25 3.99 17.54 0.44
CA VAL A 25 4.30 18.44 1.56
C VAL A 25 5.20 19.59 1.09
N ALA A 26 6.24 19.32 0.30
CA ALA A 26 7.15 20.36 -0.22
C ALA A 26 6.42 21.41 -1.07
N PHE A 27 5.45 20.98 -1.88
CA PHE A 27 4.59 21.88 -2.67
C PHE A 27 3.42 22.47 -1.89
N LYS A 28 3.30 22.19 -0.57
CA LYS A 28 2.20 22.63 0.30
C LYS A 28 0.81 22.24 -0.18
N ILE A 29 0.70 21.18 -0.97
CA ILE A 29 -0.58 20.68 -1.48
C ILE A 29 -1.19 19.59 -0.58
N TYR A 30 -0.40 19.03 0.34
CA TYR A 30 -0.84 17.95 1.23
C TYR A 30 -1.89 18.38 2.27
N GLU A 31 -2.04 19.68 2.53
CA GLU A 31 -3.09 20.21 3.41
C GLU A 31 -4.50 20.05 2.81
N ASN A 32 -4.59 19.91 1.48
CA ASN A 32 -5.85 19.68 0.80
C ASN A 32 -6.30 18.22 0.95
N VAL A 33 -7.48 18.01 1.54
CA VAL A 33 -8.11 16.69 1.72
C VAL A 33 -8.16 15.91 0.40
N VAL A 34 -8.41 16.57 -0.73
CA VAL A 34 -8.45 15.92 -2.05
C VAL A 34 -7.09 15.32 -2.39
N MET A 35 -5.99 16.03 -2.10
CA MET A 35 -4.63 15.53 -2.36
C MET A 35 -4.25 14.39 -1.43
N GLN A 36 -4.74 14.40 -0.18
CA GLN A 36 -4.56 13.28 0.75
C GLN A 36 -5.26 12.01 0.24
N VAL A 37 -6.49 12.14 -0.26
CA VAL A 37 -7.24 11.03 -0.86
C VAL A 37 -6.54 10.54 -2.14
N ILE A 38 -6.07 11.44 -3.01
CA ILE A 38 -5.29 11.07 -4.20
C ILE A 38 -4.04 10.30 -3.80
N GLY A 39 -3.30 10.74 -2.78
CA GLY A 39 -2.14 10.02 -2.26
C GLY A 39 -2.48 8.61 -1.80
N ALA A 40 -3.59 8.45 -1.05
CA ALA A 40 -4.06 7.15 -0.60
C ALA A 40 -4.44 6.23 -1.79
N LEU A 41 -5.10 6.77 -2.83
CA LEU A 41 -5.43 6.04 -4.05
C LEU A 41 -4.18 5.61 -4.83
N ILE A 42 -3.16 6.46 -4.91
CA ILE A 42 -1.87 6.12 -5.52
C ILE A 42 -1.24 4.93 -4.79
N GLY A 43 -1.19 4.97 -3.45
CA GLY A 43 -0.69 3.86 -2.63
C GLY A 43 -1.43 2.56 -2.85
N GLY A 44 -2.76 2.60 -2.90
CA GLY A 44 -3.60 1.45 -3.26
C GLY A 44 -3.30 0.91 -4.66
N GLY A 45 -3.18 1.79 -5.66
CA GLY A 45 -2.86 1.44 -7.04
C GLY A 45 -1.48 0.77 -7.20
N ILE A 46 -0.47 1.29 -6.52
CA ILE A 46 0.88 0.70 -6.53
C ILE A 46 0.87 -0.66 -5.82
N SER A 47 0.20 -0.77 -4.68
CA SER A 47 0.03 -2.03 -3.95
C SER A 47 -0.62 -3.11 -4.84
N TYR A 48 -1.70 -2.77 -5.54
CA TYR A 48 -2.34 -3.63 -6.52
C TYR A 48 -1.36 -4.10 -7.60
N PHE A 49 -0.59 -3.18 -8.18
CA PHE A 49 0.39 -3.52 -9.21
C PHE A 49 1.47 -4.48 -8.68
N PHE A 50 2.00 -4.24 -7.48
CA PHE A 50 2.98 -5.12 -6.86
C PHE A 50 2.43 -6.51 -6.56
N VAL A 51 1.20 -6.62 -6.03
CA VAL A 51 0.59 -7.93 -5.79
C VAL A 51 0.35 -8.71 -7.09
N ARG A 52 -0.01 -8.03 -8.19
CA ARG A 52 -0.08 -8.65 -9.51
C ARG A 52 1.28 -9.16 -10.00
N LYS A 53 2.36 -8.42 -9.75
CA LYS A 53 3.73 -8.83 -10.10
C LYS A 53 4.25 -9.97 -9.23
N ILE A 54 3.83 -10.06 -7.98
CA ILE A 54 4.11 -11.21 -7.10
C ILE A 54 3.40 -12.47 -7.61
N GLY A 55 2.19 -12.30 -8.17
CA GLY A 55 1.38 -13.39 -8.70
C GLY A 55 0.54 -14.07 -7.62
N ALA A 56 -0.27 -13.29 -6.90
CA ALA A 56 -1.20 -13.85 -5.91
C ALA A 56 -2.21 -14.80 -6.57
N SER A 57 -2.16 -16.07 -6.17
CA SER A 57 -3.02 -17.15 -6.70
C SER A 57 -4.38 -17.26 -6.01
N SER A 58 -4.57 -16.58 -4.88
CA SER A 58 -5.79 -16.66 -4.09
C SER A 58 -6.06 -15.36 -3.34
N MET A 59 -7.31 -15.17 -2.91
CA MET A 59 -7.75 -14.03 -2.08
C MET A 59 -6.97 -13.94 -0.77
N VAL A 60 -6.77 -15.08 -0.11
CA VAL A 60 -5.99 -15.17 1.13
C VAL A 60 -4.56 -14.68 0.90
N ASN A 61 -3.90 -15.14 -0.18
CA ASN A 61 -2.53 -14.73 -0.48
C ASN A 61 -2.43 -13.22 -0.74
N ALA A 62 -3.40 -12.64 -1.45
CA ALA A 62 -3.44 -11.20 -1.71
C ALA A 62 -3.59 -10.38 -0.41
N LEU A 63 -4.47 -10.81 0.51
CA LEU A 63 -4.62 -10.17 1.82
C LEU A 63 -3.35 -10.30 2.67
N THR A 64 -2.69 -11.46 2.65
CA THR A 64 -1.44 -11.63 3.39
C THR A 64 -0.34 -10.69 2.86
N TYR A 65 -0.28 -10.47 1.54
CA TYR A 65 0.64 -9.48 0.98
C TYR A 65 0.28 -8.04 1.36
N GLY A 66 -1.01 -7.68 1.31
CA GLY A 66 -1.48 -6.39 1.80
C GLY A 66 -1.14 -6.16 3.28
N ALA A 67 -1.34 -7.17 4.13
CA ALA A 67 -1.01 -7.11 5.56
C ALA A 67 0.49 -6.91 5.78
N LEU A 68 1.32 -7.64 5.04
CA LEU A 68 2.78 -7.44 5.09
C LEU A 68 3.17 -6.02 4.70
N PHE A 69 2.55 -5.45 3.65
CA PHE A 69 2.85 -4.09 3.24
C PHE A 69 2.49 -3.07 4.31
N ILE A 70 1.34 -3.24 4.98
CA ILE A 70 0.99 -2.43 6.15
C ILE A 70 2.06 -2.57 7.23
N ILE A 71 2.40 -3.81 7.63
CA ILE A 71 3.32 -4.05 8.74
C ILE A 71 4.68 -3.42 8.46
N ILE A 72 5.22 -3.63 7.25
CA ILE A 72 6.48 -3.04 6.82
C ILE A 72 6.38 -1.51 6.85
N GLY A 73 5.31 -0.95 6.29
CA GLY A 73 5.10 0.50 6.28
C GLY A 73 5.04 1.10 7.69
N LEU A 74 4.25 0.51 8.59
CA LEU A 74 4.12 0.99 9.97
C LEU A 74 5.44 0.95 10.73
N ILE A 75 6.24 -0.12 10.55
CA ILE A 75 7.57 -0.23 11.14
C ILE A 75 8.48 0.89 10.63
N LEU A 76 8.47 1.15 9.32
CA LEU A 76 9.32 2.18 8.70
C LEU A 76 8.86 3.59 9.05
N ASP A 77 7.56 3.86 9.09
CA ASP A 77 7.02 5.13 9.56
C ASP A 77 7.36 5.37 11.03
N PHE A 78 7.31 4.34 11.86
CA PHE A 78 7.70 4.46 13.26
C PHE A 78 9.20 4.73 13.42
N ALA A 79 10.03 4.04 12.63
CA ALA A 79 11.48 4.15 12.72
C ALA A 79 12.03 5.45 12.10
N VAL A 80 11.45 5.88 10.98
CA VAL A 80 11.93 7.00 10.16
C VAL A 80 11.00 8.20 10.33
N THR A 81 9.75 8.08 9.89
CA THR A 81 8.86 9.24 9.74
C THR A 81 8.48 9.89 11.08
N LYS A 82 8.30 9.11 12.14
CA LYS A 82 7.99 9.61 13.50
C LYS A 82 9.04 10.59 14.03
N ARG A 83 10.30 10.47 13.60
CA ARG A 83 11.38 11.40 13.99
C ARG A 83 11.21 12.79 13.37
N PHE A 84 10.49 12.89 12.25
CA PHE A 84 10.25 14.13 11.52
C PHE A 84 8.82 14.65 11.73
N ASN A 85 7.87 13.78 12.04
CA ASN A 85 6.48 14.11 12.32
C ASN A 85 5.93 13.15 13.40
N ASP A 86 5.91 13.61 14.64
CA ASP A 86 5.47 12.84 15.80
C ASP A 86 3.96 12.55 15.79
N GLN A 87 3.19 13.37 15.10
CA GLN A 87 1.73 13.28 14.96
C GLN A 87 1.27 12.40 13.79
N ILE A 88 2.19 11.80 13.02
CA ILE A 88 1.83 11.05 11.81
C ILE A 88 0.78 9.96 12.07
N PHE A 89 0.87 9.24 13.19
CA PHE A 89 -0.08 8.18 13.54
C PHE A 89 -1.45 8.69 13.98
N GLY A 90 -1.61 9.99 14.24
CA GLY A 90 -2.89 10.64 14.47
C GLY A 90 -3.60 11.07 13.18
N MET A 91 -2.91 11.01 12.02
CA MET A 91 -3.47 11.46 10.75
C MET A 91 -4.43 10.42 10.16
N TRP A 92 -5.69 10.80 9.98
CA TRP A 92 -6.70 9.93 9.36
C TRP A 92 -6.31 9.47 7.95
N SER A 93 -5.61 10.33 7.19
CA SER A 93 -5.17 10.04 5.82
C SER A 93 -4.15 8.92 5.75
N LEU A 94 -3.30 8.77 6.78
CA LEU A 94 -2.37 7.65 6.91
C LEU A 94 -3.14 6.32 6.98
N TRP A 95 -4.15 6.25 7.85
CA TRP A 95 -4.95 5.05 8.04
C TRP A 95 -5.82 4.74 6.82
N LEU A 96 -6.34 5.76 6.13
CA LEU A 96 -7.00 5.57 4.84
C LEU A 96 -6.04 4.95 3.81
N GLY A 97 -4.82 5.47 3.71
CA GLY A 97 -3.78 4.94 2.83
C GLY A 97 -3.47 3.47 3.12
N TYR A 98 -3.26 3.11 4.39
CA TYR A 98 -3.03 1.72 4.78
C TYR A 98 -4.23 0.83 4.50
N GLY A 99 -5.45 1.30 4.78
CA GLY A 99 -6.69 0.57 4.45
C GLY A 99 -6.79 0.25 2.96
N LEU A 100 -6.49 1.22 2.09
CA LEU A 100 -6.44 0.98 0.65
C LEU A 100 -5.31 0.04 0.26
N VAL A 101 -4.09 0.21 0.78
CA VAL A 101 -2.96 -0.69 0.51
C VAL A 101 -3.28 -2.14 0.86
N PHE A 102 -4.08 -2.39 1.90
CA PHE A 102 -4.52 -3.73 2.29
C PHE A 102 -5.65 -4.29 1.43
N LEU A 103 -6.66 -3.48 1.11
CA LEU A 103 -7.85 -3.95 0.39
C LEU A 103 -7.64 -4.03 -1.13
N THR A 104 -6.91 -3.08 -1.73
CA THR A 104 -6.74 -3.01 -3.20
C THR A 104 -6.11 -4.28 -3.82
N PRO A 105 -5.15 -4.97 -3.16
CA PRO A 105 -4.67 -6.28 -3.57
C PRO A 105 -5.74 -7.33 -3.86
N LEU A 106 -6.92 -7.26 -3.24
CA LEU A 106 -8.01 -8.21 -3.50
C LEU A 106 -8.45 -8.19 -4.96
N ALA A 107 -8.43 -7.02 -5.60
CA ALA A 107 -8.77 -6.87 -7.01
C ALA A 107 -7.71 -7.50 -7.94
N ALA A 108 -6.51 -7.81 -7.45
CA ALA A 108 -5.42 -8.38 -8.24
C ALA A 108 -5.58 -9.89 -8.50
N VAL A 109 -6.48 -10.57 -7.79
CA VAL A 109 -6.67 -12.02 -7.89
C VAL A 109 -7.41 -12.33 -9.19
N LYS A 110 -6.79 -13.14 -10.07
CA LYS A 110 -7.47 -13.65 -11.27
C LYS A 110 -8.62 -14.57 -10.82
N LYS A 111 -9.85 -14.26 -11.23
CA LYS A 111 -10.97 -15.21 -11.09
C LYS A 111 -10.62 -16.46 -11.92
N SER A 112 -10.62 -17.62 -11.28
CA SER A 112 -10.67 -18.89 -11.99
C SER A 112 -12.00 -18.93 -12.76
N VAL A 113 -11.93 -18.84 -14.09
CA VAL A 113 -13.10 -19.09 -14.96
C VAL A 113 -13.57 -20.51 -14.64
N PRO A 114 -14.84 -20.74 -14.25
CA PRO A 114 -15.33 -22.10 -14.08
C PRO A 114 -15.26 -22.77 -15.45
N THR A 115 -14.49 -23.85 -15.56
CA THR A 115 -14.51 -24.72 -16.73
C THR A 115 -15.95 -25.20 -16.90
N GLN A 116 -16.66 -24.67 -17.90
CA GLN A 116 -17.93 -25.24 -18.34
C GLN A 116 -17.56 -26.62 -18.90
N VAL A 117 -17.81 -27.66 -18.11
CA VAL A 117 -17.69 -29.05 -18.54
C VAL A 117 -18.86 -29.27 -19.50
N SER A 118 -18.57 -29.31 -20.80
CA SER A 118 -19.47 -29.73 -21.87
C SER A 118 -19.51 -31.25 -21.97
#